data_AF-A0A936TAD4-F1
#
_entry.id   AF-A0A936TAD4-F1
#
_cell.length_a   1.000
_cell.length_b   1.000
_cell.length_c   1.000
_cell.angle_alpha   90.00
_cell.angle_beta   90.00
_cell.angle_gamma   90.00
#
_symmetry.space_group_name_H-M   'P 1'
#
loop_
_entity.id
_entity.type
_entity.pdbx_description
1 polymer ?
#
loop_
_entity_poly.entity_id
_entity_poly.type
_entity_poly.pdbx_seq_one_letter_code
_entity_poly.pdbx_strand_id
1 'polypeptide(L)' 'MDDLTMKLAHEQDGFLGYESVNSGNSGIFISYWESMESIRTWQNNSTHLLAKAKAEMWYARYLSQICKVERSHLFEK' A
#
# COMPACT_ATOMS: atom_id res chain seq x y z
N MET A 1 4.93 -0.56 6.98
CA MET A 1 5.26 -1.56 5.96
C MET A 1 6.77 -1.72 5.94
N ASP A 2 7.31 -2.93 5.82
CA ASP A 2 8.77 -3.11 5.82
C ASP A 2 9.41 -2.69 4.49
N ASP A 3 10.71 -2.36 4.52
CA ASP A 3 11.46 -1.84 3.36
C ASP A 3 11.48 -2.83 2.19
N LEU A 4 11.44 -4.14 2.50
CA LEU A 4 11.45 -5.21 1.50
C LEU A 4 10.13 -5.28 0.73
N THR A 5 9.00 -5.19 1.42
CA THR A 5 7.66 -5.16 0.83
C THR A 5 7.50 -3.92 -0.06
N MET A 6 8.06 -2.78 0.36
CA MET A 6 8.06 -1.57 -0.45
C MET A 6 8.87 -1.73 -1.73
N LYS A 7 10.10 -2.27 -1.63
CA LYS A 7 10.93 -2.54 -2.81
C LYS A 7 10.21 -3.43 -3.82
N LEU A 8 9.57 -4.50 -3.36
CA LEU A 8 8.82 -5.41 -4.22
C LEU A 8 7.59 -4.76 -4.86
N ALA A 9 6.89 -3.89 -4.13
CA ALA A 9 5.78 -3.11 -4.68
C ALA A 9 6.25 -2.18 -5.80
N HIS A 10 7.41 -1.54 -5.63
CA HIS A 10 8.04 -0.68 -6.65
C HIS A 10 8.41 -1.43 -7.94
N GLU A 11 8.65 -2.74 -7.85
CA GLU A 11 8.98 -3.59 -9.01
C GLU A 11 7.72 -4.11 -9.73
N GLN A 12 6.51 -3.87 -9.21
CA GLN A 12 5.28 -4.33 -9.85
C GLN A 12 4.86 -3.42 -11.00
N ASP A 13 4.46 -4.03 -12.12
CA ASP A 13 3.87 -3.31 -13.25
C ASP A 13 2.60 -2.58 -12.83
N GLY A 14 2.55 -1.28 -13.14
CA GLY A 14 1.44 -0.39 -12.80
C GLY A 14 1.47 0.16 -11.37
N PHE A 15 2.57 0.00 -10.62
CA PHE A 15 2.77 0.76 -9.38
C PHE A 15 3.11 2.23 -9.70
N LEU A 16 2.37 3.17 -9.12
CA LEU A 16 2.50 4.60 -9.39
C LEU A 16 3.18 5.38 -8.25
N GLY A 17 3.37 4.74 -7.09
CA GLY A 17 3.96 5.38 -5.91
C GLY A 17 3.14 5.12 -4.64
N TYR A 18 3.55 5.77 -3.56
CA TYR A 18 2.87 5.65 -2.27
C TYR A 18 3.04 6.90 -1.42
N GLU A 19 2.13 7.08 -0.48
CA GLU A 19 2.21 8.04 0.61
C GLU A 19 2.09 7.31 1.94
N SER A 20 2.89 7.71 2.92
CA SER A 20 2.90 7.09 4.25
C SER A 20 3.06 8.16 5.31
N VAL A 21 2.15 8.17 6.28
CA VAL A 21 2.22 9.05 7.45
C VAL A 21 2.04 8.21 8.69
N ASN A 22 2.95 8.36 9.64
CA ASN A 22 2.87 7.74 10.95
C ASN A 22 2.75 8.83 12.03
N SER A 23 1.85 8.64 12.96
CA SER A 23 1.62 9.50 14.13
C SER A 23 1.44 8.62 15.36
N GLY A 24 2.53 8.43 16.12
CA GLY A 24 2.54 7.54 17.27
C GLY A 24 2.20 6.10 16.88
N ASN A 25 1.14 5.55 17.48
CA ASN A 25 0.67 4.17 17.24
C ASN A 25 -0.34 4.06 16.07
N SER A 26 -0.54 5.14 15.32
CA SER A 26 -1.44 5.17 14.17
C SER A 26 -0.67 5.53 12.91
N GLY A 27 -1.03 4.91 11.79
CA GLY A 27 -0.41 5.20 10.51
C GLY A 27 -1.41 5.03 9.38
N ILE A 28 -1.23 5.83 8.34
CA ILE A 28 -1.92 5.68 7.07
C ILE A 28 -0.85 5.36 6.03
N PHE A 29 -1.15 4.34 5.23
CA PHE A 29 -0.35 3.96 4.08
C PHE A 29 -1.26 3.87 2.87
N ILE A 30 -0.95 4.63 1.82
CA ILE A 30 -1.69 4.66 0.56
C ILE A 30 -0.71 4.27 -0.54
N SER A 31 -1.07 3.30 -1.36
CA SER A 31 -0.33 2.98 -2.58
C SER A 31 -1.21 3.25 -3.78
N TYR A 32 -0.62 3.83 -4.82
CA TYR A 32 -1.30 4.22 -6.05
C TYR A 32 -0.95 3.22 -7.15
N TRP A 33 -1.96 2.84 -7.92
CA TRP A 33 -1.84 1.81 -8.93
C TRP A 33 -2.60 2.23 -10.18
N GLU A 34 -2.05 1.89 -11.34
CA GLU A 34 -2.61 2.20 -12.65
C GLU A 34 -3.95 1.48 -12.88
N SER A 35 -4.08 0.25 -12.38
CA SER A 35 -5.24 -0.58 -12.65
C SER A 35 -5.60 -1.52 -11.49
N MET A 36 -6.85 -1.99 -11.50
CA MET A 36 -7.31 -3.06 -10.61
C MET A 36 -6.57 -4.38 -10.85
N GLU A 37 -6.06 -4.62 -12.06
CA GLU A 37 -5.29 -5.81 -12.39
C GLU A 37 -3.93 -5.78 -11.70
N SER A 38 -3.20 -4.66 -11.78
CA SER A 38 -1.94 -4.44 -11.07
C SER A 38 -2.11 -4.62 -9.55
N ILE A 39 -3.21 -4.08 -8.99
CA ILE A 39 -3.55 -4.29 -7.57
C ILE A 39 -3.75 -5.77 -7.24
N ARG A 40 -4.43 -6.53 -8.10
CA ARG A 40 -4.67 -7.97 -7.88
C ARG A 40 -3.37 -8.77 -7.96
N THR A 41 -2.53 -8.47 -8.94
CA THR A 41 -1.20 -9.09 -9.06
C THR A 41 -0.37 -8.85 -7.81
N TRP A 42 -0.34 -7.61 -7.31
CA TRP A 42 0.33 -7.28 -6.06
C TRP A 42 -0.30 -7.95 -4.84
N GLN A 43 -1.63 -7.97 -4.73
CA GLN A 43 -2.33 -8.63 -3.62
C GLN A 43 -2.00 -10.12 -3.51
N ASN A 44 -1.82 -10.79 -4.65
CA ASN A 44 -1.44 -12.20 -4.74
C ASN A 44 0.06 -12.45 -4.58
N ASN A 45 0.88 -11.39 -4.41
CA ASN A 45 2.30 -11.54 -4.16
C ASN A 45 2.53 -12.26 -2.81
N SER A 46 3.33 -13.32 -2.85
CA SER A 46 3.62 -14.19 -1.71
C SER A 46 4.14 -13.43 -0.49
N THR A 47 4.97 -12.40 -0.69
CA THR A 47 5.52 -11.58 0.39
C THR A 47 4.45 -10.70 1.02
N HIS A 48 3.57 -10.12 0.21
CA HIS A 48 2.46 -9.30 0.69
C HIS A 48 1.44 -10.13 1.48
N LEU A 49 1.16 -11.36 1.06
CA LEU A 49 0.31 -12.30 1.80
C LEU A 49 0.93 -12.69 3.16
N LEU A 50 2.23 -12.96 3.21
CA LEU A 50 2.95 -13.28 4.45
C LEU A 50 2.97 -12.09 5.43
N ALA A 51 3.14 -10.87 4.92
CA ALA A 51 3.05 -9.66 5.74
C ALA A 51 1.62 -9.48 6.29
N LYS A 52 0.59 -9.71 5.47
CA LYS A 52 -0.80 -9.60 5.89
C LYS A 52 -1.18 -10.65 6.94
N ALA A 53 -0.66 -11.88 6.84
CA ALA A 53 -0.89 -12.93 7.83
C ALA A 53 -0.39 -12.56 9.23
N LYS A 54 0.61 -11.69 9.33
CA LYS A 54 1.15 -11.19 10.60
C LYS A 54 0.53 -9.88 11.07
N ALA A 55 -0.35 -9.26 10.26
CA ALA A 55 -0.95 -7.96 10.57
C ALA A 55 -1.71 -7.95 11.90
N GLU A 56 -2.37 -9.06 12.25
CA GLU A 56 -3.11 -9.20 13.52
C GLU A 56 -2.19 -9.14 14.76
N MET A 57 -0.90 -9.42 14.61
CA MET A 57 0.08 -9.31 15.69
C MET A 57 0.58 -7.87 15.90
N TRP A 58 0.43 -7.01 14.89
CA TRP A 58 1.01 -5.66 14.87
C TRP A 58 -0.04 -4.56 15.03
N TYR A 59 -1.29 -4.84 14.65
CA TYR A 59 -2.36 -3.85 14.65
C TYR A 59 -3.54 -4.33 15.50
N ALA A 60 -3.89 -3.56 16.51
CA ALA A 60 -5.14 -3.75 17.26
C ALA A 60 -6.38 -3.57 16.37
N ARG A 61 -6.25 -2.79 15.29
CA ARG A 61 -7.25 -2.58 14.24
C ARG A 61 -6.57 -2.08 12.97
N TYR A 62 -7.03 -2.54 11.81
CA TYR A 62 -6.68 -1.93 10.52
C TYR A 62 -7.90 -1.88 9.58
N LEU A 63 -7.85 -0.99 8.59
CA LEU A 63 -8.82 -0.89 7.51
C LEU A 63 -8.04 -0.86 6.19
N SER A 64 -8.42 -1.70 5.24
CA SER A 64 -7.89 -1.70 3.88
C SER A 64 -9.03 -1.41 2.91
N GLN A 65 -8.83 -0.43 2.03
CA GLN A 65 -9.81 -0.02 1.03
C GLN A 65 -9.12 0.12 -0.31
N ILE A 66 -9.87 -0.15 -1.38
CA ILE A 66 -9.45 0.11 -2.75
C ILE A 66 -10.38 1.19 -3.28
N CYS A 67 -9.81 2.31 -3.67
CA CYS A 67 -10.55 3.48 -4.14
C CYS A 67 -10.06 3.89 -5.53
N LYS A 68 -10.98 4.39 -6.37
CA LYS A 68 -10.62 4.99 -7.65
C LYS A 68 -10.33 6.48 -7.43
N VAL A 69 -9.13 6.92 -7.81
CA VAL A 69 -8.79 8.34 -7.85
C VAL A 69 -9.33 8.93 -9.14
N GLU A 70 -10.30 9.85 -9.04
CA GLU A 70 -10.89 10.50 -10.22
C GLU A 70 -10.20 11.83 -10.58
N ARG A 71 -9.52 12.44 -9.61
CA ARG A 71 -8.73 13.66 -9.80
C ARG A 71 -7.63 13.74 -8.75
N SER A 72 -6.47 14.26 -9.14
CA SER A 72 -5.37 14.61 -8.24
C SER A 72 -4.84 16.01 -8.55
N HIS A 73 -4.34 16.71 -7.55
CA HIS A 73 -3.68 18.01 -7.68
C HIS A 73 -2.62 18.13 -6.57
N LEU A 74 -1.36 18.29 -6.97
CA LEU A 74 -0.24 18.51 -6.06
C LEU A 74 0.12 20.00 -6.05
N PHE A 75 0.30 20.57 -4.86
CA PHE A 75 0.88 21.90 -4.66
C PHE A 75 2.09 21.79 -3.75
N GLU A 76 3.22 22.33 -4.20
CA GLU A 76 4.46 22.41 -3.44
C GLU A 76 4.89 23.89 -3.39
N LYS A 77 5.44 24.32 -2.25
CA LYS A 77 5.82 25.71 -1.98
C LYS A 77 7.28 25.97 -2.34
#